data_AF-A0A497SI40-F1
#
_entry.id   AF-A0A497SI40-F1
#
_cell.length_a   1.000
_cell.length_b   1.000
_cell.length_c   1.000
_cell.angle_alpha   90.00
_cell.angle_beta   90.00
_cell.angle_gamma   90.00
#
_symmetry.space_group_name_H-M   'P 1'
#
loop_
_entity.id
_entity.type
_entity.pdbx_description
1 polymer ?
#
loop_
_entity_poly.entity_id
_entity_poly.type
_entity_poly.pdbx_seq_one_letter_code
_entity_poly.pdbx_strand_id
1 'polypeptide(L)'
;MGYRNFSKVRLERRLRFAREWNSRYGPEDLQFRVIDEDRAKSMKEKLNENELNALKKIADELDKKWKPKELHKRIYEIARGLKIKPENLFKIIYLVLIGKEKGPKAAMFLLSLDRNLVKRRFK
;
A
#
# COMPACT_ATOMS: atom_id res chain seq x y z
N MET A 1 -21.46 -13.24 -3.44
CA MET A 1 -22.38 -12.25 -2.82
C MET A 1 -22.02 -10.86 -3.34
N GLY A 2 -22.51 -10.51 -4.53
CA GLY A 2 -22.31 -9.19 -5.15
C GLY A 2 -23.65 -8.49 -5.26
N TYR A 3 -23.71 -7.19 -4.96
CA TYR A 3 -24.93 -6.40 -4.99
C TYR A 3 -25.59 -6.51 -6.37
N ARG A 4 -26.74 -7.18 -6.47
CA ARG A 4 -27.45 -7.40 -7.75
C ARG A 4 -27.94 -6.10 -8.39
N ASN A 5 -28.02 -5.00 -7.62
CA ASN A 5 -28.42 -3.67 -8.08
C ASN A 5 -27.42 -2.61 -7.56
N PHE A 6 -26.54 -2.13 -8.44
CA PHE A 6 -25.68 -0.98 -8.14
C PHE A 6 -26.53 0.27 -7.89
N SER A 7 -26.22 1.04 -6.84
CA SER A 7 -26.94 2.26 -6.46
C SER A 7 -25.95 3.33 -6.03
N LYS A 8 -25.85 4.39 -6.82
CA LYS A 8 -24.96 5.53 -6.56
C LYS A 8 -25.24 6.17 -5.20
N VAL A 9 -26.52 6.43 -4.89
CA VAL A 9 -26.97 7.00 -3.61
C VAL A 9 -26.52 6.15 -2.42
N ARG A 10 -26.63 4.81 -2.54
CA ARG A 10 -26.21 3.88 -1.47
C ARG A 10 -24.69 3.90 -1.29
N LEU A 11 -23.93 3.99 -2.38
CA LEU A 11 -22.47 4.09 -2.35
C LEU A 11 -22.02 5.40 -1.68
N GLU A 12 -22.58 6.54 -2.10
CA GLU A 12 -22.28 7.86 -1.52
C GLU A 12 -22.59 7.90 -0.02
N ARG A 13 -23.73 7.33 0.38
CA ARG A 13 -24.08 7.21 1.81
C ARG A 13 -23.04 6.41 2.59
N ARG A 14 -22.57 5.28 2.03
CA ARG A 14 -21.54 4.45 2.67
C ARG A 14 -20.19 5.15 2.76
N LEU A 15 -19.79 5.87 1.72
CA LEU A 15 -18.55 6.66 1.73
C LEU A 15 -18.61 7.74 2.81
N ARG A 16 -19.74 8.44 2.94
CA ARG A 16 -19.95 9.43 4.01
C ARG A 16 -19.85 8.79 5.39
N PHE A 17 -20.53 7.66 5.63
CA PHE A 17 -20.47 6.98 6.93
C PHE A 17 -19.09 6.43 7.24
N ALA A 18 -18.37 5.89 6.25
CA ALA A 18 -16.99 5.44 6.43
C ALA A 18 -16.07 6.62 6.81
N ARG A 19 -16.28 7.80 6.19
CA ARG A 19 -15.53 9.03 6.51
C ARG A 19 -15.79 9.52 7.93
N GLU A 20 -17.06 9.65 8.31
CA GLU A 20 -17.45 10.08 9.66
C GLU A 20 -16.96 9.08 10.71
N TRP A 21 -17.09 7.78 10.43
CA TRP A 21 -16.60 6.74 11.31
C TRP A 21 -15.08 6.85 11.50
N ASN A 22 -14.32 6.91 10.40
CA ASN A 22 -12.88 7.04 10.44
C ASN A 22 -12.42 8.28 11.21
N SER A 23 -13.16 9.39 11.10
CA SER A 23 -12.81 10.66 11.77
C SER A 23 -13.19 10.70 13.26
N ARG A 24 -14.29 10.07 13.68
CA ARG A 24 -14.84 10.22 15.03
C ARG A 24 -14.64 9.00 15.93
N TYR A 25 -14.58 7.81 15.34
CA TYR A 25 -14.62 6.53 16.06
C TYR A 25 -13.51 5.56 15.63
N GLY A 26 -12.86 5.81 14.49
CA GLY A 26 -11.78 4.97 13.98
C GLY A 26 -10.57 5.04 14.91
N PRO A 27 -10.02 3.89 15.32
CA PRO A 27 -8.86 3.87 16.20
C PRO A 27 -7.63 4.45 15.49
N GLU A 28 -6.75 5.11 16.24
CA GLU A 28 -5.62 5.89 15.70
C GLU A 28 -4.66 5.05 14.84
N ASP A 29 -4.54 3.75 15.14
CA ASP A 29 -3.70 2.83 14.38
C ASP A 29 -4.18 2.68 12.94
N LEU A 30 -5.49 2.72 12.71
CA LEU A 30 -6.12 2.66 11.37
C LEU A 30 -6.11 3.99 10.62
N GLN A 31 -5.89 5.12 11.31
CA GLN A 31 -5.82 6.43 10.67
C GLN A 31 -4.41 6.69 10.12
N PHE A 32 -4.28 6.88 8.81
CA PHE A 32 -3.00 7.22 8.18
C PHE A 32 -3.16 8.15 6.99
N ARG A 33 -2.05 8.78 6.59
CA ARG A 33 -1.94 9.57 5.36
C ARG A 33 -0.67 9.15 4.63
N VAL A 34 -0.66 9.35 3.32
CA VAL A 34 0.56 9.20 2.54
C VAL A 34 1.54 10.28 2.98
N ILE A 35 2.79 9.89 3.28
CA ILE A 35 3.83 10.81 3.74
C ILE A 35 4.39 11.64 2.58
N ASP A 36 4.98 12.79 2.88
CA ASP A 36 5.70 13.63 1.91
C ASP A 36 6.98 12.93 1.39
N GLU A 37 7.56 13.49 0.32
CA GLU A 37 8.67 12.88 -0.42
C GLU A 37 9.96 12.82 0.40
N ASP A 38 10.23 13.85 1.20
CA ASP A 38 11.40 13.92 2.07
C ASP A 38 11.34 12.83 3.13
N ARG A 39 10.18 12.66 3.80
CA ARG A 39 10.01 11.56 4.76
C ARG A 39 10.18 10.20 4.10
N ALA A 40 9.61 9.98 2.91
CA ALA A 40 9.78 8.70 2.21
C ALA A 40 11.25 8.43 1.87
N LYS A 41 12.01 9.47 1.49
CA LYS A 41 13.45 9.37 1.26
C LYS A 41 14.20 9.00 2.54
N SER A 42 13.94 9.66 3.65
CA SER A 42 14.54 9.32 4.95
C SER A 42 14.21 7.89 5.41
N MET A 43 13.03 7.37 5.05
CA MET A 43 12.70 5.96 5.31
C MET A 43 13.50 5.00 4.42
N LYS A 44 13.73 5.36 3.15
CA LYS A 44 14.56 4.57 2.22
C LYS A 44 16.04 4.52 2.62
N GLU A 45 16.59 5.62 3.14
CA GLU A 45 18.00 5.70 3.57
C GLU A 45 18.34 4.70 4.69
N LYS A 46 17.33 4.21 5.43
CA LYS A 46 17.49 3.20 6.49
C LYS A 46 17.43 1.76 5.98
N LEU A 47 17.10 1.56 4.70
CA LEU A 47 16.94 0.24 4.10
C LEU A 47 18.27 -0.28 3.54
N ASN A 48 18.44 -1.59 3.58
CA ASN A 48 19.59 -2.22 2.91
C ASN A 48 19.37 -2.36 1.40
N GLU A 49 20.42 -2.75 0.68
CA GLU A 49 20.39 -2.88 -0.79
C GLU A 49 19.31 -3.85 -1.30
N ASN A 50 19.11 -4.99 -0.62
CA ASN A 50 18.09 -5.96 -1.01
C ASN A 50 16.67 -5.40 -0.84
N GLU A 51 16.43 -4.67 0.24
CA GLU A 51 15.14 -4.02 0.51
C GLU A 51 14.84 -2.91 -0.49
N LEU A 52 15.84 -2.09 -0.82
CA LEU A 52 15.72 -1.08 -1.87
C LEU A 52 15.45 -1.71 -3.24
N ASN A 53 16.15 -2.81 -3.56
CA ASN A 53 15.91 -3.56 -4.79
C ASN A 53 14.50 -4.16 -4.82
N ALA A 54 13.99 -4.66 -3.69
CA ALA A 54 12.63 -5.18 -3.59
C ALA A 54 11.58 -4.10 -3.89
N LEU A 55 11.74 -2.89 -3.34
CA LEU A 55 10.87 -1.76 -3.65
C LEU A 55 10.90 -1.37 -5.12
N LYS A 56 12.09 -1.30 -5.73
CA LYS A 56 12.25 -1.03 -7.17
C LYS A 56 11.53 -2.09 -8.02
N LYS A 57 11.70 -3.38 -7.70
CA LYS A 57 10.99 -4.47 -8.38
C LYS A 57 9.48 -4.34 -8.24
N ILE A 58 8.96 -4.00 -7.06
CA ILE A 58 7.52 -3.76 -6.88
C ILE A 58 7.06 -2.59 -7.76
N ALA A 59 7.83 -1.50 -7.81
CA ALA A 59 7.51 -0.34 -8.65
C ALA A 59 7.44 -0.69 -10.15
N ASP A 60 8.31 -1.57 -10.62
CA ASP A 60 8.29 -2.07 -12.00
C ASP A 60 7.11 -3.02 -12.25
N GLU A 61 6.75 -3.89 -11.29
CA GLU A 61 5.57 -4.73 -11.41
C GLU A 61 4.28 -3.93 -11.53
N LEU A 62 4.24 -2.72 -10.94
CA LEU A 62 3.07 -1.85 -11.04
C LEU A 62 2.79 -1.39 -12.46
N ASP A 63 3.73 -1.46 -13.42
CA ASP A 63 3.45 -1.11 -14.81
C ASP A 63 2.46 -2.06 -15.49
N LYS A 64 2.34 -3.29 -14.98
CA LYS A 64 1.42 -4.33 -15.47
C LYS A 64 0.01 -4.15 -14.87
N LYS A 65 -0.96 -4.86 -15.45
CA LYS A 65 -2.31 -4.99 -14.87
C LYS A 65 -2.33 -6.18 -13.91
N TRP A 66 -2.73 -5.93 -12.68
CA TRP A 66 -2.79 -6.96 -11.63
C TRP A 66 -4.17 -6.99 -10.97
N LYS A 67 -4.63 -8.19 -10.60
CA LYS A 67 -5.64 -8.32 -9.54
C LYS A 67 -4.97 -8.24 -8.17
N PRO A 68 -5.64 -7.71 -7.12
CA PRO A 68 -5.02 -7.58 -5.78
C PRO A 68 -4.44 -8.88 -5.23
N LYS A 69 -5.10 -10.02 -5.44
CA LYS A 69 -4.62 -11.34 -4.97
C LYS A 69 -3.32 -11.77 -5.68
N GLU A 70 -3.21 -11.47 -6.97
CA GLU A 70 -2.05 -11.81 -7.79
C GLU A 70 -0.85 -10.94 -7.44
N LEU A 71 -1.05 -9.62 -7.32
CA LEU A 71 0.01 -8.70 -6.88
C LEU A 71 0.48 -9.05 -5.46
N HIS A 72 -0.43 -9.43 -4.56
CA HIS A 72 -0.05 -9.86 -3.22
C HIS A 72 0.88 -11.07 -3.27
N LYS A 73 0.55 -12.11 -4.05
CA LYS A 73 1.42 -13.26 -4.27
C LYS A 73 2.76 -12.83 -4.88
N ARG A 74 2.75 -11.92 -5.84
CA ARG A 74 3.97 -11.40 -6.48
C ARG A 74 4.90 -10.71 -5.48
N ILE A 75 4.37 -9.94 -4.54
CA ILE A 75 5.16 -9.32 -3.46
C ILE A 75 5.84 -10.39 -2.59
N TYR A 76 5.15 -11.49 -2.26
CA TYR A 76 5.77 -12.62 -1.55
C TYR A 76 6.90 -13.27 -2.35
N GLU A 77 6.72 -13.45 -3.66
CA GLU A 77 7.76 -14.01 -4.54
C GLU A 77 9.00 -13.10 -4.60
N ILE A 78 8.81 -11.78 -4.70
CA ILE A 78 9.91 -10.79 -4.67
C ILE A 78 10.66 -10.88 -3.34
N ALA A 79 9.94 -10.92 -2.21
CA ALA A 79 10.56 -11.05 -0.90
C ALA A 79 11.45 -12.30 -0.80
N ARG A 80 10.91 -13.46 -1.18
CA ARG A 80 11.63 -14.74 -1.14
C ARG A 80 12.84 -14.74 -2.08
N GLY A 81 12.69 -14.21 -3.28
CA GLY A 81 13.78 -14.14 -4.27
C GLY A 81 14.96 -13.28 -3.83
N LEU A 82 14.72 -12.30 -2.96
CA LEU A 82 15.75 -11.43 -2.37
C LEU A 82 16.15 -11.84 -0.95
N LYS A 83 15.72 -13.03 -0.49
CA LYS A 83 15.97 -13.55 0.87
C LYS A 83 15.47 -12.61 1.99
N ILE A 84 14.42 -11.83 1.72
CA ILE A 84 13.75 -10.96 2.69
C ILE A 84 12.55 -11.72 3.26
N LYS A 85 12.37 -11.66 4.59
CA LYS A 85 11.14 -12.17 5.21
C LYS A 85 9.94 -11.39 4.64
N PRO A 86 8.89 -12.05 4.11
CA PRO A 86 7.76 -11.34 3.49
C PRO A 86 7.14 -10.27 4.39
N GLU A 87 7.01 -10.56 5.69
CA GLU A 87 6.52 -9.62 6.70
C GLU A 87 7.34 -8.31 6.73
N ASN A 88 8.66 -8.41 6.62
CA ASN A 88 9.54 -7.23 6.56
C ASN A 88 9.29 -6.43 5.29
N LEU A 89 9.13 -7.08 4.13
CA LEU A 89 8.85 -6.36 2.89
C LEU A 89 7.50 -5.62 2.95
N PHE A 90 6.46 -6.22 3.54
CA PHE A 90 5.19 -5.53 3.77
C PHE A 90 5.34 -4.35 4.74
N LYS A 91 6.09 -4.52 5.82
CA LYS A 91 6.41 -3.43 6.76
C LYS A 91 7.11 -2.28 6.05
N ILE A 92 8.11 -2.56 5.21
CA ILE A 92 8.85 -1.55 4.45
C ILE A 92 7.93 -0.78 3.49
N ILE A 93 7.02 -1.47 2.80
CA ILE A 93 6.01 -0.81 1.94
C ILE A 93 5.21 0.22 2.74
N TYR A 94 4.74 -0.13 3.94
CA TYR A 94 3.98 0.81 4.78
C TYR A 94 4.85 1.92 5.33
N LEU A 95 6.09 1.64 5.74
CA LEU A 95 7.01 2.65 6.24
C LEU A 95 7.31 3.72 5.18
N VAL A 96 7.57 3.32 3.93
CA VAL A 96 7.88 4.24 2.83
C VAL A 96 6.65 5.01 2.35
N LEU A 97 5.45 4.44 2.42
CA LEU A 97 4.23 5.10 1.91
C LEU A 97 3.48 5.91 2.96
N ILE A 98 3.42 5.44 4.20
CA ILE A 98 2.55 6.00 5.23
C ILE A 98 3.25 6.19 6.59
N GLY A 99 4.55 5.87 6.69
CA GLY A 99 5.33 6.07 7.91
C GLY A 99 4.93 5.17 9.07
N LYS A 100 4.14 4.11 8.81
CA LYS A 100 3.67 3.15 9.82
C LYS A 100 4.20 1.75 9.54
N GLU A 101 4.28 0.92 10.57
CA GLU A 101 4.72 -0.47 10.43
C GLU A 101 3.62 -1.40 9.89
N LYS A 102 2.36 -1.00 10.07
CA LYS A 102 1.17 -1.77 9.68
C LYS A 102 0.22 -0.87 8.92
N GLY A 103 -0.63 -1.47 8.10
CA GLY A 103 -1.55 -0.75 7.24
C GLY A 103 -2.61 -1.66 6.61
N PRO A 104 -3.42 -1.11 5.69
CA PRO A 104 -4.40 -1.89 4.92
C PRO A 104 -3.70 -2.93 4.04
N LYS A 105 -4.44 -3.88 3.47
CA LYS A 105 -3.88 -4.91 2.58
C LYS A 105 -2.99 -4.28 1.48
N ALA A 106 -1.66 -4.45 1.59
CA ALA A 106 -0.68 -3.75 0.76
C ALA A 106 -0.97 -3.78 -0.75
N ALA A 107 -1.27 -4.95 -1.32
CA ALA A 107 -1.54 -5.06 -2.75
C ALA A 107 -2.78 -4.26 -3.19
N MET A 108 -3.85 -4.27 -2.38
CA MET A 108 -5.04 -3.45 -2.65
C MET A 108 -4.72 -1.96 -2.49
N PHE A 109 -3.94 -1.62 -1.47
CA PHE A 109 -3.52 -0.25 -1.20
C PHE A 109 -2.68 0.31 -2.36
N LEU A 110 -1.63 -0.40 -2.78
CA LEU A 110 -0.79 -0.02 -3.92
C LEU A 110 -1.60 0.20 -5.21
N LEU A 111 -2.58 -0.66 -5.49
CA LEU A 111 -3.44 -0.54 -6.67
C LEU A 111 -4.49 0.58 -6.56
N SER A 112 -4.76 1.08 -5.35
CA SER A 112 -5.67 2.20 -5.11
C SER A 112 -4.98 3.57 -5.19
N LEU A 113 -3.65 3.60 -5.10
CA LEU A 113 -2.84 4.81 -5.17
C LEU A 113 -2.49 5.17 -6.62
N ASP A 114 -2.13 6.43 -6.84
CA ASP A 114 -1.53 6.87 -8.08
C ASP A 114 -0.21 6.11 -8.33
N ARG A 115 -0.12 5.44 -9.48
CA ARG A 115 1.03 4.60 -9.85
C ARG A 115 2.33 5.41 -9.88
N ASN A 116 2.29 6.63 -10.41
CA ASN A 116 3.48 7.48 -10.54
C ASN A 116 3.96 7.94 -9.16
N LEU A 117 3.04 8.22 -8.24
CA LEU A 117 3.38 8.49 -6.84
C LEU A 117 4.14 7.32 -6.24
N VAL A 118 3.62 6.10 -6.34
CA VAL A 118 4.27 4.92 -5.76
C VAL A 118 5.65 4.69 -6.38
N LYS A 119 5.76 4.81 -7.72
CA LYS A 119 7.04 4.65 -8.43
C LYS A 119 8.08 5.67 -7.98
N ARG A 120 7.71 6.96 -7.80
CA ARG A 120 8.62 7.98 -7.26
C ARG A 120 9.06 7.68 -5.84
N ARG A 121 8.18 7.09 -5.02
CA ARG A 121 8.54 6.75 -3.63
C ARG A 121 9.48 5.54 -3.56
N PHE A 122 9.34 4.58 -4.47
CA PHE A 122 10.08 3.31 -4.42
C PHE A 122 11.40 3.31 -5.20
N LYS A 123 11.51 4.15 -6.24
CA LYS A 123 12.76 4.34 -6.99
C LYS A 123 13.63 5.40 -6.35
#